data_AF-A0A8B7TSK9-F1
#
_entry.id   AF-A0A8B7TSK9-F1
#
_cell.length_a   1.000
_cell.length_b   1.000
_cell.length_c   1.000
_cell.angle_alpha   90.00
_cell.angle_beta   90.00
_cell.angle_gamma   90.00
#
_symmetry.space_group_name_H-M   'P 1'
#
loop_
_entity.id
_entity.type
_entity.pdbx_description
1 polymer ?
#
loop_
_entity_poly.entity_id
_entity_poly.type
_entity_poly.pdbx_seq_one_letter_code
_entity_poly.pdbx_strand_id
1 'polypeptide(L)'
;MSMFFSEAAWLCLSVTAVLGSTVLCTYKCPAQLQSRVVCLAVLWGGACLLGLSFFWSLILFCLSCFLLYMSSGEEFLPVDGKAVLVTGTDTGIGHALAKHLDKLGFMVFAGVLDERGSGAEELRKTCSNFLSVLQMDVTKPEQIKDAHHKVIEKMQDK
;
A
#
# COMPACT_ATOMS: atom_id res chain seq x y z
N MET A 1 22.55 -0.11 -3.11
CA MET A 1 22.05 -1.51 -3.03
C MET A 1 23.16 -2.55 -3.26
N SER A 2 24.45 -2.21 -3.07
CA SER A 2 25.60 -3.10 -3.32
C SER A 2 26.40 -3.47 -2.05
N MET A 3 26.23 -2.74 -0.94
CA MET A 3 26.99 -3.00 0.29
C MET A 3 26.58 -4.30 1.01
N PHE A 4 25.30 -4.69 0.95
CA PHE A 4 24.81 -5.89 1.66
C PHE A 4 25.30 -7.22 1.05
N PHE A 5 25.54 -7.25 -0.27
CA PHE A 5 26.10 -8.44 -0.92
C PHE A 5 27.57 -8.65 -0.56
N SER A 6 28.30 -7.55 -0.36
CA SER A 6 29.68 -7.55 0.11
C SER A 6 29.76 -8.15 1.52
N GLU A 7 29.00 -7.60 2.46
CA GLU A 7 28.99 -8.04 3.87
C GLU A 7 28.67 -9.53 4.02
N ALA A 8 27.65 -10.04 3.31
CA ALA A 8 27.30 -11.47 3.32
C ALA A 8 28.39 -12.35 2.69
N ALA A 9 29.05 -11.88 1.64
CA ALA A 9 30.20 -12.56 1.04
C ALA A 9 31.39 -12.60 2.00
N TRP A 10 31.69 -11.51 2.72
CA TRP A 10 32.74 -11.46 3.75
C TRP A 10 32.43 -12.37 4.94
N LEU A 11 31.16 -12.47 5.34
CA LEU A 11 30.73 -13.42 6.38
C LEU A 11 30.86 -14.87 5.91
N CYS A 12 30.48 -15.17 4.66
CA CYS A 12 30.67 -16.51 4.09
C CYS A 12 32.15 -16.88 3.97
N LEU A 13 32.98 -15.95 3.49
CA LEU A 13 34.43 -16.12 3.38
C LEU A 13 35.09 -16.27 4.76
N SER A 14 34.66 -15.54 5.78
CA SER A 14 35.21 -15.68 7.14
C SER A 14 34.78 -16.99 7.81
N VAL A 15 33.51 -17.42 7.64
CA VAL A 15 33.03 -18.72 8.15
C VAL A 15 33.77 -19.88 7.48
N THR A 16 33.90 -19.84 6.15
CA THR A 16 34.65 -20.87 5.40
C THR A 16 36.14 -20.85 5.75
N ALA A 17 36.74 -19.69 5.98
CA ALA A 17 38.12 -19.58 6.44
C ALA A 17 38.32 -20.12 7.87
N VAL A 18 37.40 -19.86 8.80
CA VAL A 18 37.46 -20.37 10.18
C VAL A 18 37.23 -21.88 10.20
N LEU A 19 36.27 -22.41 9.43
CA LEU A 19 36.05 -23.84 9.27
C LEU A 19 37.26 -24.52 8.60
N GLY A 20 37.82 -23.92 7.55
CA GLY A 20 39.04 -24.41 6.90
C GLY A 20 40.24 -24.41 7.83
N SER A 21 40.41 -23.35 8.62
CA SER A 21 41.53 -23.19 9.57
C SER A 21 41.45 -24.17 10.73
N THR A 22 40.25 -24.45 11.25
CA THR A 22 40.04 -25.46 12.31
C THR A 22 40.24 -26.89 11.80
N VAL A 23 39.85 -27.19 10.56
CA VAL A 23 40.16 -28.47 9.89
C VAL A 23 41.67 -28.62 9.63
N LEU A 24 42.36 -27.57 9.22
CA LEU A 24 43.81 -27.61 8.96
C LEU A 24 44.64 -27.74 10.25
N CYS A 25 44.23 -27.04 11.33
CA CYS A 25 44.86 -27.18 12.65
C CYS A 25 44.67 -28.56 13.25
N THR A 26 43.50 -29.19 13.03
CA THR A 26 43.23 -30.54 13.54
C THR A 26 44.07 -31.60 12.86
N TYR A 27 44.53 -31.41 11.62
CA TYR A 27 45.40 -32.36 10.90
C TYR A 27 46.78 -32.58 11.56
N LYS A 28 47.18 -31.75 12.52
CA LYS A 28 48.53 -31.77 13.14
C LYS A 28 48.60 -32.42 14.55
N CYS A 29 47.50 -32.96 15.07
CA CYS A 29 47.37 -33.54 16.43
C CYS A 29 46.82 -35.00 16.45
N PRO A 30 47.00 -35.77 17.54
CA PRO A 30 46.74 -37.22 17.59
C PRO A 30 45.24 -37.63 17.56
N ALA A 31 45.00 -38.85 17.06
CA ALA A 31 43.77 -39.31 16.38
C ALA A 31 42.45 -39.40 17.17
N GLN A 32 42.45 -39.37 18.51
CA GLN A 32 41.23 -39.64 19.30
C GLN A 32 40.38 -38.39 19.60
N LEU A 33 40.98 -37.20 19.69
CA LEU A 33 40.27 -35.94 19.99
C LEU A 33 39.86 -35.15 18.72
N GLN A 34 40.41 -35.52 17.56
CA GLN A 34 40.13 -34.92 16.25
C GLN A 34 38.66 -35.04 15.85
N SER A 35 38.06 -36.23 15.98
CA SER A 35 36.73 -36.50 15.44
C SER A 35 35.63 -35.69 16.14
N ARG A 36 35.67 -35.60 17.48
CA ARG A 36 34.62 -34.89 18.25
C ARG A 36 34.65 -33.38 18.00
N VAL A 37 35.83 -32.79 17.89
CA VAL A 37 35.99 -31.34 17.67
C VAL A 37 35.64 -30.96 16.23
N VAL A 38 36.03 -31.77 15.24
CA VAL A 38 35.66 -31.56 13.83
C VAL A 38 34.15 -31.72 13.64
N CYS A 39 33.52 -32.74 14.23
CA CYS A 39 32.06 -32.91 14.15
C CYS A 39 31.31 -31.73 14.79
N LEU A 40 31.73 -31.26 15.97
CA LEU A 40 31.09 -30.13 16.63
C LEU A 40 31.27 -28.81 15.85
N ALA A 41 32.44 -28.57 15.27
CA ALA A 41 32.70 -27.38 14.45
C ALA A 41 31.89 -27.39 13.14
N VAL A 42 31.78 -28.54 12.48
CA VAL A 42 30.98 -28.72 11.26
C VAL A 42 29.48 -28.59 11.56
N LEU A 43 29.00 -29.16 12.68
CA LEU A 43 27.61 -29.02 13.11
C LEU A 43 27.25 -27.57 13.45
N TRP A 44 28.14 -26.84 14.14
CA TRP A 44 27.93 -25.42 14.48
C TRP A 44 27.98 -24.52 13.25
N GLY A 45 28.93 -24.75 12.33
CA GLY A 45 29.01 -24.02 11.06
C GLY A 45 27.78 -24.25 10.18
N GLY A 46 27.29 -25.50 10.09
CA GLY A 46 26.06 -25.85 9.40
C GLY A 46 24.83 -25.19 10.03
N ALA A 47 24.71 -25.19 11.35
CA ALA A 47 23.61 -24.52 12.07
C ALA A 47 23.59 -23.00 11.87
N CYS A 48 24.76 -22.34 11.84
CA CYS A 48 24.86 -20.90 11.57
C CYS A 48 24.51 -20.55 10.12
N LEU A 49 24.93 -21.37 9.14
CA LEU A 49 24.57 -21.20 7.73
C LEU A 49 23.08 -21.41 7.49
N LEU A 50 22.48 -22.45 8.12
CA LEU A 50 21.03 -22.69 8.07
C LEU A 50 20.26 -21.54 8.74
N GLY A 51 20.72 -21.05 9.89
CA GLY A 51 20.12 -19.91 10.60
C GLY A 51 20.10 -18.64 9.76
N LEU A 52 21.21 -18.32 9.07
CA LEU A 52 21.28 -17.18 8.16
C LEU A 52 20.23 -17.29 7.04
N SER A 53 20.06 -18.48 6.47
CA SER A 53 19.02 -18.74 5.47
C SER A 53 17.61 -18.53 6.04
N PHE A 54 17.32 -18.96 7.27
CA PHE A 54 16.01 -18.74 7.90
C PHE A 54 15.70 -17.24 8.12
N PHE A 55 16.68 -16.44 8.54
CA PHE A 55 16.48 -14.99 8.70
C PHE A 55 16.20 -14.29 7.38
N TRP A 56 16.96 -14.60 6.32
CA TRP A 56 16.72 -14.03 4.99
C TRP A 56 15.38 -14.50 4.39
N SER A 57 15.02 -15.78 4.58
CA SER A 57 13.71 -16.31 4.17
C SER A 57 12.56 -15.59 4.89
N LEU A 58 12.68 -15.35 6.20
CA LEU A 58 11.67 -14.61 6.95
C LEU A 58 11.58 -13.15 6.49
N ILE A 59 12.71 -12.48 6.25
CA ILE A 59 12.74 -11.10 5.74
C ILE A 59 12.09 -11.03 4.36
N LEU A 60 12.44 -11.92 3.43
CA LEU A 60 11.86 -11.96 2.09
C LEU A 60 10.36 -12.30 2.13
N PHE A 61 9.95 -13.21 3.02
CA PHE A 61 8.54 -13.54 3.23
C PHE A 61 7.78 -12.34 3.79
N CYS A 62 8.29 -11.67 4.83
CA CYS A 62 7.69 -10.45 5.40
C CYS A 62 7.63 -9.31 4.38
N LEU A 63 8.69 -9.09 3.59
CA LEU A 63 8.69 -8.11 2.50
C LEU A 63 7.68 -8.48 1.42
N SER A 64 7.60 -9.75 1.04
CA SER A 64 6.59 -10.23 0.09
C SER A 64 5.17 -10.02 0.63
N CYS A 65 4.89 -10.38 1.88
CA CYS A 65 3.60 -10.14 2.53
C CYS A 65 3.27 -8.64 2.63
N PHE A 66 4.25 -7.79 2.95
CA PHE A 66 4.08 -6.34 3.01
C PHE A 66 3.78 -5.77 1.61
N LEU A 67 4.52 -6.20 0.58
CA LEU A 67 4.26 -5.80 -0.80
C LEU A 67 2.91 -6.31 -1.29
N LEU A 68 2.50 -7.54 -0.93
CA LEU A 68 1.17 -8.08 -1.23
C LEU A 68 0.09 -7.26 -0.50
N TYR A 69 0.27 -6.94 0.77
CA TYR A 69 -0.67 -6.09 1.52
C TYR A 69 -0.78 -4.68 0.91
N MET A 70 0.34 -4.08 0.52
CA MET A 70 0.35 -2.76 -0.12
C MET A 70 -0.16 -2.78 -1.57
N SER A 71 -0.02 -3.91 -2.28
CA SER A 71 -0.55 -4.11 -3.64
C SER A 71 -1.96 -4.66 -3.66
N SER A 72 -2.47 -5.14 -2.53
CA SER A 72 -3.89 -5.30 -2.22
C SER A 72 -4.52 -3.93 -2.00
N GLY A 73 -4.23 -2.99 -2.90
CA GLY A 73 -5.04 -1.79 -3.04
C GLY A 73 -6.48 -2.27 -3.21
N GLU A 74 -7.38 -1.65 -2.45
CA GLU A 74 -8.79 -2.03 -2.42
C GLU A 74 -9.26 -2.33 -3.84
N GLU A 75 -9.97 -3.46 -4.03
CA GLU A 75 -10.73 -3.70 -5.25
C GLU A 75 -11.78 -2.58 -5.33
N PHE A 76 -11.37 -1.45 -5.91
CA PHE A 76 -12.27 -0.35 -6.18
C PHE A 76 -13.32 -0.90 -7.14
N LEU A 77 -14.57 -0.93 -6.66
CA LEU A 77 -15.71 -1.24 -7.51
C LEU A 77 -15.57 -0.42 -8.80
N PRO A 78 -15.90 -0.99 -9.97
CA PRO A 78 -15.90 -0.22 -11.20
C PRO A 78 -16.80 1.01 -11.00
N VAL A 79 -16.15 2.18 -10.97
CA VAL A 79 -16.77 3.50 -10.77
C VAL A 79 -17.63 3.88 -11.97
N ASP A 80 -17.38 3.24 -13.12
CA ASP A 80 -18.11 3.45 -14.36
C ASP A 80 -19.60 3.20 -14.17
N GLY A 81 -20.38 4.26 -14.43
CA GLY A 81 -21.85 4.21 -14.31
C GLY A 81 -22.37 4.31 -12.88
N LYS A 82 -21.51 4.59 -11.88
CA LYS A 82 -21.95 4.89 -10.51
C LYS A 82 -22.07 6.39 -10.30
N ALA A 83 -23.11 6.77 -9.57
CA ALA A 83 -23.39 8.15 -9.20
C ALA A 83 -23.46 8.30 -7.68
N VAL A 84 -23.00 9.44 -7.17
CA VAL A 84 -22.98 9.76 -5.74
C VAL A 84 -23.49 11.17 -5.53
N LEU A 85 -24.40 11.36 -4.57
CA LEU A 85 -24.85 12.67 -4.10
C LEU A 85 -24.14 12.97 -2.78
N VAL A 86 -23.38 14.06 -2.75
CA VAL A 86 -22.71 14.57 -1.56
C VAL A 86 -23.45 15.82 -1.10
N THR A 87 -23.92 15.84 0.15
CA THR A 87 -24.54 17.04 0.74
C THR A 87 -23.52 17.83 1.56
N GLY A 88 -23.71 19.15 1.67
CA GLY A 88 -22.81 20.00 2.46
C GLY A 88 -21.44 20.17 1.79
N THR A 89 -21.46 20.47 0.50
CA THR A 89 -20.28 20.48 -0.37
C THR A 89 -19.63 21.86 -0.51
N ASP A 90 -20.16 22.87 0.18
CA ASP A 90 -19.66 24.25 0.10
C ASP A 90 -18.22 24.37 0.61
N THR A 91 -17.87 23.70 1.71
CA THR A 91 -16.53 23.75 2.32
C THR A 91 -16.17 22.45 3.07
N GLY A 92 -14.93 22.35 3.56
CA GLY A 92 -14.52 21.30 4.50
C GLY A 92 -14.53 19.89 3.93
N ILE A 93 -14.99 18.93 4.73
CA ILE A 93 -14.92 17.49 4.40
C ILE A 93 -15.77 17.16 3.18
N GLY A 94 -17.01 17.66 3.10
CA GLY A 94 -17.90 17.41 1.96
C GLY A 94 -17.30 17.91 0.66
N HIS A 95 -16.71 19.11 0.69
CA HIS A 95 -16.01 19.69 -0.46
C HIS A 95 -14.80 18.84 -0.90
N ALA A 96 -13.95 18.43 0.04
CA ALA A 96 -12.80 17.59 -0.26
C ALA A 96 -13.22 16.20 -0.77
N LEU A 97 -14.28 15.63 -0.20
CA LEU A 97 -14.84 14.34 -0.59
C LEU A 97 -15.37 14.37 -2.03
N ALA A 98 -16.13 15.41 -2.39
CA ALA A 98 -16.65 15.54 -3.76
C ALA A 98 -15.53 15.62 -4.80
N LYS A 99 -14.46 16.38 -4.52
CA LYS A 99 -13.26 16.43 -5.37
C LYS A 99 -12.54 15.09 -5.44
N HIS A 100 -12.49 14.35 -4.34
CA HIS A 100 -11.86 13.04 -4.31
C HIS A 100 -12.65 12.02 -5.14
N LEU A 101 -13.98 11.97 -4.99
CA LEU A 101 -14.85 11.07 -5.75
C LEU A 101 -14.86 11.40 -7.25
N ASP A 102 -14.82 12.69 -7.62
CA ASP A 102 -14.66 13.11 -9.01
C ASP A 102 -13.34 12.60 -9.62
N LYS A 103 -12.22 12.73 -8.88
CA LYS A 103 -10.91 12.19 -9.30
C LYS A 103 -10.89 10.67 -9.43
N LEU A 104 -11.70 9.97 -8.63
CA LEU A 104 -11.86 8.53 -8.72
C LEU A 104 -12.75 8.12 -9.91
N GLY A 105 -13.41 9.04 -10.61
CA GLY A 105 -14.22 8.77 -11.79
C GLY A 105 -15.71 8.56 -11.53
N PHE A 106 -16.20 8.86 -10.32
CA PHE A 106 -17.63 8.83 -10.03
C PHE A 106 -18.36 10.00 -10.72
N MET A 107 -19.63 9.79 -11.09
CA MET A 107 -20.51 10.93 -11.36
C MET A 107 -20.95 11.54 -10.02
N VAL A 108 -20.48 12.74 -9.72
CA VAL A 108 -20.70 13.39 -8.43
C VAL A 108 -21.75 14.48 -8.57
N PHE A 109 -22.78 14.43 -7.73
CA PHE A 109 -23.71 15.54 -7.52
C PHE A 109 -23.34 16.23 -6.21
N ALA A 110 -22.85 17.46 -6.30
CA ALA A 110 -22.43 18.26 -5.15
C ALA A 110 -23.57 19.17 -4.70
N GLY A 111 -24.27 18.78 -3.63
CA GLY A 111 -25.31 19.57 -2.97
C GLY A 111 -24.70 20.72 -2.16
N VAL A 112 -24.91 21.94 -2.62
CA VAL A 112 -24.40 23.18 -2.01
C VAL A 112 -25.56 24.07 -1.55
N LEU A 113 -25.31 24.91 -0.54
CA LEU A 113 -26.30 25.85 -0.02
C LEU A 113 -26.50 27.06 -0.94
N ASP A 114 -25.49 27.46 -1.71
CA ASP A 114 -25.61 28.48 -2.76
C ASP A 114 -24.86 28.03 -4.02
N GLU A 115 -25.59 27.75 -5.09
CA GLU A 115 -25.00 27.42 -6.39
C GLU A 115 -24.06 28.50 -6.93
N ARG A 116 -24.17 29.75 -6.49
CA ARG A 116 -23.28 30.86 -6.89
C ARG A 116 -22.23 31.19 -5.83
N GLY A 117 -22.18 30.41 -4.76
CA GLY A 117 -21.19 30.55 -3.70
C GLY A 117 -19.77 30.23 -4.17
N SER A 118 -18.78 30.68 -3.40
CA SER A 118 -17.36 30.46 -3.71
C SER A 118 -16.98 28.97 -3.78
N GLY A 119 -17.52 28.15 -2.87
CA GLY A 119 -17.31 26.70 -2.85
C GLY A 119 -17.85 26.01 -4.10
N ALA A 120 -19.06 26.36 -4.52
CA ALA A 120 -19.67 25.87 -5.75
C ALA A 120 -18.83 26.24 -6.98
N GLU A 121 -18.36 27.49 -7.05
CA GLU A 121 -17.53 27.99 -8.13
C GLU A 121 -16.16 27.30 -8.18
N GLU A 122 -15.55 27.03 -7.04
CA GLU A 122 -14.31 26.26 -6.97
C GLU A 122 -14.51 24.82 -7.46
N LEU A 123 -15.60 24.16 -7.06
CA LEU A 123 -15.91 22.81 -7.54
C LEU A 123 -16.05 22.78 -9.06
N ARG A 124 -16.79 23.73 -9.66
CA ARG A 124 -16.93 23.83 -11.13
C ARG A 124 -15.61 24.09 -11.85
N LYS A 125 -14.69 24.85 -11.24
CA LYS A 125 -13.38 25.17 -11.83
C LYS A 125 -12.36 24.04 -11.71
N THR A 126 -12.42 23.25 -10.64
CA THR A 126 -11.37 22.30 -10.29
C THR A 126 -11.72 20.84 -10.58
N CYS A 127 -13.01 20.52 -10.69
CA CYS A 127 -13.49 19.16 -10.93
C CYS A 127 -13.76 18.92 -12.42
N SER A 128 -13.91 17.66 -12.79
CA SER A 128 -14.20 17.23 -14.15
C SER A 128 -15.67 17.46 -14.54
N ASN A 129 -16.02 17.14 -15.79
CA ASN A 129 -17.40 17.17 -16.27
C ASN A 129 -18.32 16.12 -15.59
N PHE A 130 -17.74 15.17 -14.84
CA PHE A 130 -18.50 14.20 -14.06
C PHE A 130 -19.07 14.77 -12.76
N LEU A 131 -18.58 15.93 -12.30
CA LEU A 131 -19.15 16.62 -11.15
C LEU A 131 -20.18 17.68 -11.59
N SER A 132 -21.34 17.66 -10.94
CA SER A 132 -22.44 18.62 -11.14
C SER A 132 -22.83 19.25 -9.82
N VAL A 133 -22.82 20.58 -9.76
CA VAL A 133 -23.25 21.33 -8.57
C VAL A 133 -24.77 21.47 -8.57
N LEU A 134 -25.41 21.22 -7.42
CA LEU A 134 -26.85 21.31 -7.20
C LEU A 134 -27.18 22.19 -6.00
N GLN A 135 -28.12 23.12 -6.17
CA GLN A 135 -28.72 23.90 -5.09
C GLN A 135 -29.52 22.97 -4.20
N MET A 136 -29.05 22.74 -2.97
CA MET A 136 -29.68 21.80 -2.06
C MET A 136 -29.49 22.19 -0.59
N ASP A 137 -30.44 22.98 -0.09
CA ASP A 137 -30.67 23.15 1.33
C ASP A 137 -31.50 21.97 1.86
N VAL A 138 -30.86 21.08 2.63
CA VAL A 138 -31.47 19.88 3.21
C VAL A 138 -32.62 20.19 4.18
N THR A 139 -32.77 21.45 4.61
CA THR A 139 -33.89 21.87 5.46
C THR A 139 -35.12 22.26 4.65
N LYS A 140 -35.01 22.39 3.33
CA LYS A 140 -36.09 22.82 2.42
C LYS A 140 -36.55 21.66 1.53
N PRO A 141 -37.74 21.07 1.78
CA PRO A 141 -38.26 19.95 0.99
C PRO A 141 -38.40 20.25 -0.50
N GLU A 142 -38.73 21.49 -0.85
CA GLU A 142 -38.80 21.99 -2.24
C GLU A 142 -37.45 21.80 -2.96
N GLN A 143 -36.34 22.17 -2.32
CA GLN A 143 -35.00 22.06 -2.91
C GLN A 143 -34.54 20.60 -2.98
N ILE A 144 -34.93 19.75 -2.03
CA ILE A 144 -34.66 18.32 -2.09
C ILE A 144 -35.37 17.69 -3.30
N LYS A 145 -36.63 18.05 -3.56
CA LYS A 145 -37.39 17.57 -4.71
C LYS A 145 -36.77 18.04 -6.03
N ASP A 146 -36.39 19.31 -6.13
CA ASP A 146 -35.74 19.86 -7.31
C ASP A 146 -34.39 19.17 -7.60
N ALA A 147 -33.56 19.00 -6.57
CA ALA A 147 -32.30 18.26 -6.68
C ALA A 147 -32.52 16.80 -7.13
N HIS A 148 -33.52 16.12 -6.57
CA HIS A 148 -33.89 14.77 -6.99
C HIS A 148 -34.29 14.70 -8.47
N HIS A 149 -35.11 15.64 -8.94
CA HIS A 149 -35.49 15.72 -10.35
C HIS A 149 -34.27 15.93 -11.26
N LYS A 150 -33.38 16.86 -10.92
CA LYS A 150 -32.13 17.12 -11.66
C LYS A 150 -31.22 15.90 -11.71
N VAL A 151 -31.11 15.15 -10.61
CA VAL A 151 -30.33 13.90 -10.58
C VAL A 151 -30.94 12.87 -11.53
N ILE A 152 -32.26 12.65 -11.49
CA ILE A 152 -32.93 11.69 -12.37
C ILE A 152 -32.77 12.07 -13.85
N GLU A 153 -33.00 13.35 -14.19
CA GLU A 153 -32.85 13.85 -15.56
C GLU A 153 -31.44 13.59 -16.09
N LYS A 154 -30.41 13.91 -15.29
CA LYS A 154 -29.02 13.72 -15.68
C LYS A 154 -28.59 12.24 -15.74
N MET A 155 -29.25 11.35 -14.98
CA MET A 155 -29.03 9.91 -15.07
C MET A 155 -29.67 9.29 -16.33
N GLN A 156 -30.73 9.90 -16.87
CA GLN A 156 -31.45 9.38 -18.04
C GLN A 156 -30.80 9.78 -19.38
N ASP A 157 -30.02 10.87 -19.40
CA ASP A 157 -29.30 11.37 -20.59
C ASP A 157 -28.02 10.58 -20.93
N LYS A 158 -27.77 9.44 -20.25
CA LYS A 158 -26.56 8.63 -20.37
C LYS A 158 -26.88 7.22 -20.87
#